data_AF-A0A520I4V2-F1
#
_entry.id   AF-A0A520I4V2-F1
#
_cell.length_a   1.000
_cell.length_b   1.000
_cell.length_c   1.000
_cell.angle_alpha   90.00
_cell.angle_beta   90.00
_cell.angle_gamma   90.00
#
_symmetry.space_group_name_H-M   'P 1'
#
loop_
_entity.id
_entity.type
_entity.pdbx_description
1 polymer ?
#
loop_
_entity_poly.entity_id
_entity_poly.type
_entity_poly.pdbx_seq_one_letter_code
_entity_poly.pdbx_strand_id
1 'polypeptide(L)' 'AVAEADVSLLQLVCAARRQAERDGKSLRLAMPVHDALAALLERAGFLTDIPSADQNFWFHGDLPR' A
#
# COMPACT_ATOMS: atom_id res chain seq x y z
N ALA A 1 15.19 -1.48 -3.02
CA ALA A 1 13.96 -1.45 -3.83
C ALA A 1 13.39 -2.86 -3.88
N VAL A 2 12.07 -3.03 -3.90
CA VAL A 2 11.44 -4.35 -4.05
C VAL A 2 11.52 -4.71 -5.54
N ALA A 3 12.30 -5.73 -5.89
CA ALA A 3 12.53 -6.12 -7.29
C ALA A 3 11.36 -6.92 -7.87
N GLU A 4 10.73 -7.75 -7.04
CA GLU A 4 9.53 -8.51 -7.36
C GLU A 4 8.59 -8.45 -6.16
N ALA A 5 7.34 -8.08 -6.41
CA ALA A 5 6.28 -8.02 -5.41
C ALA A 5 5.16 -8.96 -5.85
N ASP A 6 4.66 -9.76 -4.91
CA ASP A 6 3.51 -10.63 -5.11
C ASP A 6 2.37 -10.27 -4.13
N VAL A 7 1.23 -10.92 -4.29
CA VAL A 7 0.04 -10.67 -3.47
C VAL A 7 0.30 -10.97 -1.99
N SER A 8 1.20 -11.90 -1.66
CA SER A 8 1.55 -12.22 -0.27
C SER A 8 2.30 -11.07 0.40
N LEU A 9 3.15 -10.34 -0.33
CA LEU A 9 3.75 -9.10 0.17
C LEU A 9 2.68 -8.05 0.50
N LEU A 10 1.70 -7.83 -0.39
CA LEU A 10 0.59 -6.89 -0.12
C LEU A 10 -0.22 -7.31 1.10
N GLN A 11 -0.52 -8.60 1.24
CA GLN A 11 -1.24 -9.15 2.38
C GLN A 11 -0.49 -8.89 3.70
N LEU A 12 0.84 -9.10 3.71
CA LEU A 12 1.68 -8.84 4.87
C LEU A 12 1.67 -7.35 5.26
N VAL A 13 1.80 -6.44 4.30
CA VAL A 13 1.75 -4.99 4.56
C VAL A 13 0.38 -4.59 5.12
N CYS A 14 -0.72 -5.08 4.53
CA CYS A 14 -2.07 -4.82 5.03
C CYS A 14 -2.29 -5.39 6.45
N ALA A 15 -1.79 -6.59 6.73
CA ALA A 15 -1.87 -7.20 8.04
C ALA A 15 -1.08 -6.40 9.08
N ALA A 16 0.15 -5.98 8.75
CA ALA A 16 0.97 -5.15 9.61
C ALA A 16 0.32 -3.80 9.92
N ARG A 17 -0.28 -3.14 8.91
CA ARG A 17 -0.99 -1.86 9.10
C ARG A 17 -2.19 -2.03 10.03
N ARG A 18 -3.04 -3.04 9.80
CA ARG A 18 -4.19 -3.34 10.68
C ARG A 18 -3.75 -3.71 12.09
N GLN A 19 -2.66 -4.44 12.25
CA GLN A 19 -2.14 -4.79 13.57
C GLN A 19 -1.65 -3.54 14.32
N ALA A 20 -0.93 -2.63 13.65
CA ALA A 20 -0.54 -1.36 14.23
C ALA A 20 -1.76 -0.55 14.69
N GLU A 21 -2.79 -0.45 13.86
CA GLU A 21 -4.05 0.23 14.21
C GLU A 21 -4.72 -0.38 15.44
N ARG A 22 -4.77 -1.72 15.54
CA ARG A 22 -5.31 -2.44 16.71
C ARG A 22 -4.54 -2.14 17.98
N ASP A 23 -3.24 -1.90 17.87
CA ASP A 23 -2.37 -1.55 18.99
C ASP A 23 -2.32 -0.03 19.26
N GLY A 24 -3.17 0.77 18.61
CA GLY A 24 -3.20 2.24 18.75
C GLY A 24 -1.98 2.95 18.14
N LYS A 25 -1.27 2.28 17.23
CA LYS A 25 -0.11 2.79 16.51
C LYS A 25 -0.45 3.05 15.05
N SER A 26 0.42 3.79 14.35
CA SER A 26 0.33 3.98 12.91
C SER A 26 1.55 3.38 12.21
N LEU A 27 1.31 2.80 11.03
CA LEU A 27 2.34 2.34 10.11
C LEU A 27 2.23 3.17 8.84
N ARG A 28 3.36 3.65 8.34
CA ARG A 28 3.47 4.42 7.10
C ARG A 28 4.64 3.91 6.28
N LEU A 29 4.50 3.90 4.96
CA LEU A 29 5.63 3.67 4.05
C LEU A 29 6.59 4.86 4.07
N ALA A 30 7.89 4.61 4.18
CA ALA A 30 8.91 5.66 4.19
C ALA A 30 8.94 6.47 2.88
N MET A 31 8.56 5.85 1.76
CA MET A 31 8.43 6.44 0.44
C MET A 31 7.11 5.95 -0.19
N PRO A 32 6.50 6.70 -1.11
CA PRO A 32 5.38 6.18 -1.90
C PRO A 32 5.82 4.93 -2.67
N VAL A 33 4.85 4.08 -3.01
CA VAL A 33 5.13 2.87 -3.79
C VAL A 33 5.73 3.23 -5.15
N HIS A 34 6.71 2.44 -5.59
CA HIS A 34 7.32 2.57 -6.91
C HIS A 34 6.63 1.66 -7.93
N ASP A 35 6.97 1.83 -9.22
CA ASP A 35 6.29 1.24 -10.39
C ASP A 35 5.89 -0.23 -10.24
N ALA A 36 6.82 -1.12 -9.85
CA ALA A 36 6.51 -2.55 -9.72
C ALA A 36 5.41 -2.86 -8.67
N LEU A 37 5.39 -2.14 -7.55
CA LEU A 37 4.38 -2.32 -6.50
C LEU A 37 3.08 -1.60 -6.87
N ALA A 38 3.14 -0.46 -7.56
CA ALA A 38 1.97 0.23 -8.10
C ALA A 38 1.22 -0.64 -9.13
N ALA A 39 1.94 -1.27 -10.07
CA ALA A 39 1.36 -2.20 -11.05
C ALA A 39 0.77 -3.46 -10.39
N LEU A 40 1.31 -3.89 -9.25
CA LEU A 40 0.72 -4.97 -8.46
C LEU A 40 -0.58 -4.52 -7.77
N LEU A 41 -0.61 -3.33 -7.17
CA LEU A 41 -1.82 -2.77 -6.55
C LEU A 41 -2.95 -2.63 -7.58
N GLU A 42 -2.63 -2.17 -8.80
CA GLU A 42 -3.58 -2.06 -9.89
C GLU A 42 -4.18 -3.42 -10.27
N ARG A 43 -3.34 -4.42 -10.59
CA ARG A 43 -3.85 -5.76 -10.97
C ARG A 43 -4.62 -6.45 -9.83
N ALA A 44 -4.30 -6.11 -8.58
CA ALA A 44 -4.97 -6.65 -7.40
C ALA A 44 -6.28 -5.91 -7.07
N GLY A 45 -6.65 -4.87 -7.84
CA GLY A 45 -7.87 -4.10 -7.66
C GLY A 45 -7.85 -3.10 -6.50
N PHE A 46 -6.67 -2.80 -5.94
CA PHE A 46 -6.53 -1.86 -4.81
C PHE A 46 -6.75 -0.39 -5.21
N LEU A 47 -6.69 -0.09 -6.51
CA LEU A 47 -6.82 1.28 -7.02
C LEU A 47 -8.25 1.64 -7.46
N THR A 48 -9.16 0.66 -7.51
CA THR A 48 -10.57 0.88 -7.84
C THR A 48 -11.30 1.46 -6.63
N ASP A 49 -11.94 2.61 -6.79
CA ASP A 49 -12.67 3.32 -5.72
C ASP A 49 -11.85 3.47 -4.42
N ILE A 50 -10.54 3.75 -4.58
CA ILE A 50 -9.58 3.75 -3.48
C ILE A 50 -9.98 4.76 -2.37
N PRO A 51 -10.10 4.31 -1.10
CA PRO A 51 -10.35 5.21 0.02
C PRO A 51 -9.19 6.19 0.22
N SER A 52 -9.48 7.42 0.65
CA SER A 52 -8.44 8.44 0.89
C SER A 52 -7.34 8.00 1.88
N ALA A 53 -7.68 7.15 2.84
CA ALA A 53 -6.71 6.56 3.77
C ALA A 53 -5.72 5.62 3.07
N ASP A 54 -6.20 4.84 2.09
CA ASP A 54 -5.35 3.93 1.32
C ASP A 54 -4.52 4.70 0.30
N GLN A 55 -5.10 5.71 -0.35
CA GLN A 55 -4.37 6.64 -1.21
C GLN A 55 -3.21 7.32 -0.46
N ASN A 56 -3.47 7.84 0.74
CA ASN A 56 -2.43 8.44 1.58
C ASN A 56 -1.37 7.42 2.02
N PHE A 57 -1.76 6.19 2.31
CA PHE A 57 -0.83 5.17 2.77
C PHE A 57 0.13 4.73 1.65
N TRP A 58 -0.40 4.41 0.47
CA TRP A 58 0.38 3.88 -0.64
C TRP A 58 1.14 4.97 -1.41
N PHE A 59 0.54 6.14 -1.59
CA PHE A 59 1.03 7.16 -2.52
C PHE A 59 1.29 8.52 -1.87
N HIS A 60 1.15 8.63 -0.54
CA HIS A 60 1.31 9.89 0.20
C HIS A 60 0.41 11.03 -0.31
N GLY A 61 -0.71 10.68 -0.94
CA GLY A 61 -1.74 11.61 -1.42
C GLY A 61 -1.80 11.76 -2.95
N ASP A 62 -0.74 11.42 -3.67
CA ASP A 62 -0.65 11.64 -5.12
C ASP A 62 -0.72 10.31 -5.89
N LEU A 63 -1.89 9.98 -6.43
CA LEU A 63 -2.01 8.80 -7.30
C LEU A 63 -1.05 8.90 -8.50
N PRO A 64 -0.43 7.79 -8.92
CA PRO A 64 0.46 7.78 -10.07
C PRO A 64 -0.33 8.16 -11.33
N ARG A 65 0.11 9.26 -11.96
CA ARG A 65 0.29 9.44 -13.41
C ARG A 65 -0.52 8.59 -14.37
#